data_AF-A0A839WMP7-F1
#
_entry.id   AF-A0A839WMP7-F1
#
_cell.length_a   1.000
_cell.length_b   1.000
_cell.length_c   1.000
_cell.angle_alpha   90.00
_cell.angle_beta   90.00
_cell.angle_gamma   90.00
#
_symmetry.space_group_name_H-M   'P 1'
#
loop_
_entity.id
_entity.type
_entity.pdbx_description
1 polymer ?
#
loop_
_entity_poly.entity_id
_entity_poly.type
_entity_poly.pdbx_seq_one_letter_code
_entity_poly.pdbx_strand_id
1 'polypeptide(L)'
;MPVKGIKRVQLNMGNVIGNIAGAVTEKVITEVMIVGSGYAAQITPIHTSTLVNSMYRELKPEPGGMTGRVGYTANYAARVNAAGGTLKGKPRPDGSGNYWDPDAEPDFLRKGFERDGIADIKATIKRGYKL
;
A
#
# COMPACT_ATOMS: atom_id res chain seq x y z
N MET A 1 9.82 -23.02 -46.83
CA MET A 1 9.02 -21.78 -46.89
C MET A 1 9.55 -20.82 -45.83
N PRO A 2 10.00 -19.60 -46.16
CA PRO A 2 10.39 -18.63 -45.13
C PRO A 2 9.15 -18.22 -44.33
N VAL A 3 9.24 -18.28 -43.00
CA VAL A 3 8.12 -17.96 -42.10
C VAL A 3 7.85 -16.45 -42.18
N LYS A 4 6.85 -16.06 -42.98
CA LYS A 4 6.39 -14.67 -43.07
C LYS A 4 5.62 -14.33 -41.80
N GLY A 5 6.22 -13.55 -40.89
CA GLY A 5 5.51 -13.09 -39.68
C GLY A 5 6.37 -12.76 -38.46
N ILE A 6 7.63 -13.19 -38.43
CA ILE A 6 8.52 -13.01 -37.26
C ILE A 6 8.62 -11.52 -36.84
N LYS A 7 8.74 -10.59 -37.79
CA LYS A 7 8.76 -9.15 -37.50
C LYS A 7 7.48 -8.65 -36.80
N ARG A 8 6.31 -9.17 -37.20
CA ARG A 8 5.01 -8.82 -36.61
C ARG A 8 4.89 -9.39 -35.18
N VAL A 9 5.39 -10.60 -34.97
CA VAL A 9 5.47 -11.22 -33.63
C VAL A 9 6.40 -10.41 -32.72
N GLN A 10 7.59 -10.03 -33.20
CA GLN A 10 8.54 -9.21 -32.44
C GLN A 10 7.97 -7.84 -32.05
N LEU A 11 7.30 -7.15 -32.99
CA LEU A 11 6.62 -5.88 -32.72
C LEU A 11 5.49 -6.04 -31.69
N ASN A 12 4.62 -7.03 -31.86
CA ASN A 12 3.53 -7.29 -30.91
C ASN A 12 4.07 -7.67 -29.53
N MET A 13 5.15 -8.44 -29.46
CA MET A 13 5.81 -8.81 -28.21
C MET A 13 6.38 -7.57 -27.50
N GLY A 14 7.03 -6.65 -28.23
CA GLY A 14 7.49 -5.38 -27.67
C GLY A 14 6.35 -4.52 -27.10
N ASN A 15 5.23 -4.42 -27.82
CA ASN A 15 4.05 -3.69 -27.37
C ASN A 15 3.42 -4.30 -26.11
N VAL A 16 3.36 -5.63 -26.03
CA VAL A 16 2.84 -6.33 -24.84
C VAL A 16 3.74 -6.10 -23.64
N ILE A 17 5.07 -6.22 -23.81
CA ILE A 17 6.03 -5.98 -22.72
C ILE A 17 5.95 -4.52 -22.24
N GLY A 18 5.88 -3.55 -23.16
CA GLY A 18 5.72 -2.13 -22.81
C GLY A 18 4.42 -1.85 -22.04
N ASN A 19 3.31 -2.45 -22.46
CA ASN A 19 2.03 -2.31 -21.75
C ASN A 19 2.06 -2.93 -20.35
N ILE A 20 2.73 -4.08 -20.20
CA ILE A 20 2.90 -4.73 -18.90
C ILE A 20 3.74 -3.85 -17.97
N ALA A 21 4.91 -3.40 -18.42
CA ALA A 21 5.83 -2.59 -17.63
C ALA A 21 5.28 -1.19 -17.30
N GLY A 22 4.40 -0.64 -18.14
CA GLY A 22 3.75 0.65 -17.92
C GLY A 22 2.39 0.52 -17.24
N ALA A 23 1.32 0.62 -18.05
CA ALA A 23 -0.05 0.80 -17.57
C ALA A 23 -0.56 -0.34 -16.66
N VAL A 24 -0.17 -1.60 -16.93
CA VAL A 24 -0.57 -2.72 -16.05
C VAL A 24 0.15 -2.61 -14.71
N THR A 25 1.47 -2.42 -14.72
CA THR A 25 2.27 -2.30 -13.48
C THR A 25 1.79 -1.13 -12.62
N GLU A 26 1.54 0.03 -13.21
CA GLU A 26 0.99 1.22 -12.54
C GLU A 26 -0.33 0.91 -11.82
N LYS A 27 -1.25 0.26 -12.53
CA LYS A 27 -2.55 -0.14 -11.98
C LYS A 27 -2.37 -1.13 -10.83
N VAL A 28 -1.55 -2.16 -11.01
CA VAL A 28 -1.35 -3.20 -9.99
C VAL A 28 -0.74 -2.62 -8.72
N ILE A 29 0.30 -1.78 -8.83
CA ILE A 29 0.92 -1.17 -7.66
C ILE A 29 -0.05 -0.21 -6.97
N THR A 30 -0.85 0.54 -7.73
CA THR A 30 -1.89 1.40 -7.16
C THR A 30 -2.91 0.59 -6.36
N GLU A 31 -3.39 -0.54 -6.89
CA GLU A 31 -4.28 -1.45 -6.17
C GLU A 31 -3.61 -2.02 -4.91
N VAL A 32 -2.36 -2.46 -5.00
CA VAL A 32 -1.58 -2.95 -3.84
C VAL A 32 -1.46 -1.88 -2.76
N MET A 33 -1.16 -0.64 -3.13
CA MET A 33 -1.11 0.49 -2.19
C MET A 33 -2.47 0.74 -1.54
N ILE A 34 -3.57 0.68 -2.29
CA ILE A 34 -4.93 0.81 -1.75
C ILE A 34 -5.19 -0.26 -0.70
N VAL A 35 -4.96 -1.54 -1.04
CA VAL A 35 -5.22 -2.66 -0.13
C VAL A 35 -4.40 -2.54 1.15
N GLY A 36 -3.08 -2.42 1.05
CA GLY A 36 -2.21 -2.33 2.22
C GLY A 36 -2.50 -1.09 3.08
N SER A 37 -2.80 0.06 2.45
CA SER A 37 -3.18 1.27 3.16
C SER A 37 -4.52 1.13 3.91
N GLY A 38 -5.46 0.37 3.35
CA GLY A 38 -6.75 0.09 3.99
C GLY A 38 -6.58 -0.72 5.27
N TYR A 39 -5.75 -1.78 5.21
CA TYR A 39 -5.41 -2.58 6.41
C TYR A 39 -4.63 -1.76 7.44
N ALA A 40 -3.66 -0.96 7.02
CA ALA A 40 -2.92 -0.09 7.94
C ALA A 40 -3.84 0.92 8.64
N ALA A 41 -4.78 1.52 7.91
CA ALA A 41 -5.72 2.50 8.44
C ALA A 41 -6.63 1.92 9.54
N GLN A 42 -7.02 0.64 9.44
CA GLN A 42 -7.87 -0.02 10.45
C GLN A 42 -7.22 -0.14 11.82
N ILE A 43 -5.89 -0.29 11.87
CA ILE A 43 -5.14 -0.44 13.12
C ILE A 43 -4.34 0.83 13.47
N THR A 44 -4.57 1.93 12.76
CA THR A 44 -3.96 3.23 13.03
C THR A 44 -4.70 3.92 14.18
N PRO A 45 -4.00 4.44 15.21
CA PRO A 45 -4.64 5.18 16.29
C PRO A 45 -5.35 6.44 15.82
N ILE A 46 -6.56 6.68 16.32
CA ILE A 46 -7.39 7.83 15.99
C ILE A 46 -7.63 8.69 17.24
N HIS A 47 -7.39 9.98 17.09
CA HIS A 47 -7.82 11.00 18.05
C HIS A 47 -8.69 12.03 17.32
N THR A 48 -8.07 12.94 16.57
CA THR A 48 -8.75 13.94 15.71
C THR A 48 -8.84 13.53 14.24
N SER A 49 -8.58 12.25 13.94
CA SER A 49 -8.42 11.70 12.57
C SER A 49 -7.31 12.33 11.72
N THR A 50 -6.53 13.28 12.26
CA THR A 50 -5.44 13.93 11.52
C THR A 50 -4.39 12.93 11.04
N LEU A 51 -4.05 11.93 11.85
CA LEU A 51 -3.08 10.90 11.47
C LEU A 51 -3.59 10.12 10.25
N VAL A 52 -4.74 9.47 10.36
CA VAL A 52 -5.29 8.65 9.26
C VAL A 52 -5.54 9.48 7.99
N ASN A 53 -6.00 10.73 8.13
CA ASN A 53 -6.25 11.64 6.99
C ASN A 53 -4.95 12.20 6.36
N SER A 54 -3.81 12.07 7.04
CA SER A 54 -2.50 12.48 6.51
C SER A 54 -1.84 11.40 5.65
N MET A 55 -2.52 10.27 5.42
CA MET A 55 -1.99 9.17 4.64
C MET A 55 -1.84 9.57 3.16
N TYR A 56 -0.66 9.32 2.61
CA TYR A 56 -0.36 9.57 1.21
C TYR A 56 0.10 8.30 0.51
N ARG A 57 -0.05 8.30 -0.82
CA ARG A 57 0.43 7.25 -1.72
C ARG A 57 1.15 7.95 -2.86
N GLU A 58 2.36 7.50 -3.16
CA GLU A 58 3.22 8.06 -4.19
C GLU A 58 3.72 6.94 -5.09
N LEU A 59 3.55 7.08 -6.39
CA LEU A 59 4.06 6.14 -7.38
C LEU A 59 5.24 6.78 -8.11
N LYS A 60 6.37 6.06 -8.20
CA LYS A 60 7.56 6.51 -8.92
C LYS A 60 7.94 5.50 -10.00
N PRO A 61 8.04 5.91 -11.27
CA PRO A 61 8.64 5.06 -12.29
C PRO A 61 10.15 4.92 -12.05
N GLU A 62 10.66 3.70 -12.20
CA GLU A 62 12.08 3.36 -12.07
C GLU A 62 12.54 2.57 -13.30
N PRO A 63 13.84 2.52 -13.63
CA PRO A 63 14.33 1.73 -14.75
C PRO A 63 13.92 0.25 -14.62
N GLY A 64 13.04 -0.22 -15.51
CA GLY A 64 12.54 -1.60 -15.52
C GLY A 64 11.32 -1.86 -14.63
N GLY A 65 10.68 -0.85 -14.04
CA GLY A 65 9.47 -1.04 -13.25
C GLY A 65 8.93 0.23 -12.60
N MET A 66 8.26 0.07 -11.47
CA MET A 66 7.68 1.16 -10.69
C MET A 66 7.75 0.83 -9.20
N THR A 67 7.90 1.85 -8.38
CA THR A 67 7.92 1.76 -6.91
C THR A 67 6.74 2.55 -6.34
N GLY A 68 5.92 1.89 -5.52
CA GLY A 68 4.87 2.53 -4.73
C GLY A 68 5.35 2.82 -3.30
N ARG A 69 5.03 4.00 -2.78
CA ARG A 69 5.31 4.42 -1.41
C ARG A 69 4.01 4.82 -0.72
N VAL A 70 3.80 4.30 0.48
CA VAL A 70 2.67 4.68 1.34
C VAL A 70 3.24 5.16 2.67
N GLY A 71 2.71 6.26 3.17
CA GLY A 71 3.15 6.82 4.44
C GLY A 71 2.17 7.87 4.96
N TYR A 72 2.61 8.60 5.98
CA TYR A 72 1.83 9.67 6.60
C TYR A 72 2.62 10.97 6.56
N THR A 73 1.94 12.07 6.27
CA THR A 73 2.55 13.41 6.28
C THR A 73 2.54 14.05 7.67
N ALA A 74 1.79 13.51 8.63
CA ALA A 74 1.81 13.99 10.01
C ALA A 74 3.20 13.82 10.65
N ASN A 75 3.80 14.91 11.12
CA ASN A 75 5.14 14.92 11.73
C ASN A 75 5.31 13.93 12.89
N TYR A 76 4.22 13.65 13.62
CA TYR A 76 4.24 12.72 14.76
C TYR A 76 4.01 11.26 14.38
N ALA A 77 3.71 10.94 13.11
CA ALA A 77 3.35 9.60 12.67
C ALA A 77 4.43 8.56 13.00
N ALA A 78 5.70 8.87 12.77
CA ALA A 78 6.81 7.97 13.08
C ALA A 78 6.88 7.65 14.58
N ARG A 79 6.66 8.65 15.45
CA ARG A 79 6.65 8.47 16.90
C ARG A 79 5.48 7.61 17.35
N VAL A 80 4.30 7.80 16.75
CA VAL A 80 3.12 6.98 17.06
C VAL A 80 3.31 5.55 16.56
N ASN A 81 3.85 5.35 15.35
CA ASN A 81 4.16 4.03 14.82
C ASN A 81 5.14 3.24 15.70
N ALA A 82 6.14 3.93 16.26
CA ALA A 82 7.15 3.31 17.13
C ALA A 82 6.75 3.21 18.62
N ALA A 83 5.67 3.87 19.04
CA ALA A 83 5.26 3.85 20.45
C ALA A 83 4.73 2.46 20.84
N GLY A 84 4.99 1.98 22.06
CA GLY A 84 4.65 0.62 22.48
C GLY A 84 3.16 0.32 22.73
N GLY A 85 2.25 1.26 22.46
CA GLY A 85 0.82 1.06 22.72
C GLY A 85 0.44 0.89 24.20
N THR A 86 1.27 1.35 25.14
CA THR A 86 1.11 1.12 26.60
C THR A 86 -0.22 1.62 27.19
N LEU A 87 -0.88 2.58 26.53
CA LEU A 87 -2.17 3.14 26.94
C LEU A 87 -3.34 2.65 26.05
N LYS A 88 -3.19 1.49 25.40
CA LYS A 88 -4.23 0.85 24.58
C LYS A 88 -5.53 0.67 25.35
N GLY A 89 -6.63 1.13 24.75
CA GLY A 89 -7.97 1.06 25.32
C GLY A 89 -8.22 1.92 26.55
N LYS A 90 -7.25 2.75 26.98
CA LYS A 90 -7.43 3.63 28.13
C LYS A 90 -8.08 4.95 27.70
N PRO A 91 -9.15 5.40 28.38
CA PRO A 91 -9.77 6.67 28.09
C PRO A 91 -8.84 7.84 28.47
N ARG A 92 -8.96 8.94 27.74
CA ARG A 92 -8.26 10.19 28.03
C ARG A 92 -8.99 10.94 29.16
N PRO A 93 -8.26 11.66 30.02
CA PRO A 93 -8.85 12.44 31.12
C PRO A 93 -9.83 13.53 30.66
N ASP A 94 -9.67 14.02 29.43
CA ASP A 94 -10.48 15.09 28.84
C ASP A 94 -11.76 14.58 28.15
N GLY A 95 -12.02 13.27 28.18
CA GLY A 95 -13.19 12.66 27.54
C GLY A 95 -13.13 12.60 26.01
N SER A 96 -12.00 12.96 25.38
CA SER A 96 -11.85 12.97 23.91
C SER A 96 -11.62 11.60 23.28
N GLY A 97 -12.07 10.52 23.93
CA GLY A 97 -11.87 9.14 23.51
C GLY A 97 -10.65 8.47 24.13
N ASN A 98 -10.09 7.47 23.46
CA ASN A 98 -8.99 6.66 23.99
C ASN A 98 -7.62 7.23 23.59
N TYR A 99 -6.59 6.92 24.38
CA TYR A 99 -5.20 7.22 24.00
C TYR A 99 -4.77 6.47 22.75
N TRP A 100 -5.23 5.22 22.67
CA TRP A 100 -5.04 4.27 21.59
C TRP A 100 -6.34 3.48 21.51
N ASP A 101 -6.92 3.38 20.32
CA ASP A 101 -8.14 2.61 20.15
C ASP A 101 -7.92 1.15 20.55
N PRO A 102 -8.97 0.43 21.01
CA PRO A 102 -8.85 -0.96 21.44
C PRO A 102 -8.35 -1.91 20.35
N ASP A 103 -8.54 -1.55 19.08
CA ASP A 103 -8.06 -2.25 17.89
C ASP A 103 -6.75 -1.68 17.35
N ALA A 104 -6.39 -0.44 17.67
CA ALA A 104 -5.15 0.17 17.21
C ALA A 104 -3.89 -0.55 17.70
N GLU A 105 -2.86 -0.59 16.86
CA GLU A 105 -1.63 -1.30 17.14
C GLU A 105 -0.38 -0.50 16.78
N PRO A 106 0.71 -0.65 17.57
CA PRO A 106 1.98 -0.08 17.17
C PRO A 106 2.46 -0.76 15.90
N ASP A 107 3.31 -0.09 15.14
CA ASP A 107 3.83 -0.59 13.87
C ASP A 107 2.73 -0.88 12.82
N PHE A 108 1.66 -0.06 12.85
CA PHE A 108 0.45 -0.22 12.05
C PHE A 108 0.70 -0.21 10.54
N LEU A 109 1.70 0.54 10.05
CA LEU A 109 2.06 0.53 8.63
C LEU A 109 2.56 -0.85 8.21
N ARG A 110 3.58 -1.35 8.91
CA ARG A 110 4.19 -2.63 8.56
C ARG A 110 3.21 -3.77 8.77
N LYS A 111 2.46 -3.78 9.87
CA LYS A 111 1.43 -4.79 10.14
C LYS A 111 0.32 -4.79 9.10
N GLY A 112 -0.16 -3.61 8.70
CA GLY A 112 -1.18 -3.49 7.65
C GLY A 112 -0.74 -4.13 6.34
N PHE A 113 0.52 -3.93 5.93
CA PHE A 113 1.03 -4.49 4.66
C PHE A 113 1.50 -5.95 4.77
N GLU A 114 2.22 -6.30 5.83
CA GLU A 114 2.96 -7.57 5.92
C GLU A 114 2.25 -8.63 6.76
N ARG A 115 1.46 -8.23 7.76
CA ARG A 115 0.74 -9.16 8.64
C ARG A 115 -0.69 -9.38 8.15
N ASP A 116 -1.43 -8.30 7.97
CA ASP A 116 -2.87 -8.35 7.77
C ASP A 116 -3.23 -8.37 6.28
N GLY A 117 -2.64 -7.47 5.48
CA GLY A 117 -2.96 -7.30 4.07
C GLY A 117 -2.17 -8.19 3.10
N ILE A 118 -1.17 -8.94 3.55
CA ILE A 118 -0.23 -9.64 2.67
C ILE A 118 -0.90 -10.67 1.74
N ALA A 119 -1.96 -11.34 2.21
CA ALA A 119 -2.70 -12.32 1.42
C ALA A 119 -3.44 -11.64 0.26
N ASP A 120 -4.14 -10.55 0.53
CA ASP A 120 -4.91 -9.79 -0.46
C ASP A 120 -4.01 -9.02 -1.43
N ILE A 121 -2.86 -8.52 -0.95
CA ILE A 121 -1.82 -7.93 -1.80
C ILE A 121 -1.33 -8.97 -2.82
N LYS A 122 -1.00 -10.19 -2.37
CA LYS A 122 -0.60 -11.28 -3.28
C LYS A 122 -1.71 -11.64 -4.28
N ALA A 123 -2.95 -11.70 -3.83
CA ALA A 123 -4.10 -11.97 -4.70
C ALA A 123 -4.30 -10.86 -5.75
N THR A 124 -4.14 -9.61 -5.34
CA THR A 124 -4.22 -8.41 -6.21
C THR A 124 -3.15 -8.45 -7.29
N ILE A 125 -1.90 -8.78 -6.92
CA ILE A 125 -0.79 -8.92 -7.88
C ILE A 125 -1.10 -10.02 -8.90
N LYS A 126 -1.52 -11.22 -8.45
CA LYS A 126 -1.86 -12.33 -9.34
C LYS A 126 -2.98 -11.96 -10.31
N ARG A 127 -4.06 -11.38 -9.80
CA ARG A 127 -5.21 -10.91 -10.61
C ARG A 127 -4.78 -9.85 -11.62
N GLY A 128 -3.95 -8.91 -11.19
CA GLY A 128 -3.50 -7.77 -11.99
C GLY A 128 -2.66 -8.17 -13.20
N TYR A 129 -1.72 -9.09 -13.00
CA TYR A 129 -0.88 -9.62 -14.08
C TYR A 129 -1.47 -10.83 -14.80
N LYS A 130 -2.66 -11.29 -14.38
CA LYS A 130 -3.30 -12.52 -14.89
C LYS A 130 -2.39 -13.75 -14.79
N LEU A 131 -1.71 -13.88 -13.65
CA LEU A 131 -0.84 -15.00 -13.29
C LEU A 131 -1.63 -16.17 -12.70
#